data_AF-X7Z9W0-F1
#
_entry.id   AF-X7Z9W0-F1
#
_cell.length_a   1.000
_cell.length_b   1.000
_cell.length_c   1.000
_cell.angle_alpha   90.00
_cell.angle_beta   90.00
_cell.angle_gamma   90.00
#
_symmetry.space_group_name_H-M   'P 1'
#
loop_
_entity.id
_entity.type
_entity.pdbx_description
1 polymer ?
#
loop_
_entity_poly.entity_id
_entity_poly.type
_entity_poly.pdbx_seq_one_letter_code
_entity_poly.pdbx_strand_id
1 'polypeptide(L)'
;MSTITELAELHDLIGGLRRCVTALKARYGDTPAMRRIVIDADRILGDIELLDIDATELDLARAAGHDSGEKIRIPDTDYNAEFWRDVDDEGVGGHSRS
;
A
#
# COMPACT_ATOMS: atom_id res chain seq x y z
N MET A 1 2.64 12.67 21.10
CA MET A 1 3.33 11.36 20.99
C MET A 1 4.12 11.36 19.69
N SER A 2 5.19 10.57 19.61
CA SER A 2 5.91 10.35 18.33
C SER A 2 5.24 9.19 17.58
N THR A 3 5.29 9.19 16.25
CA THR A 3 4.80 8.10 15.38
C THR A 3 5.37 6.73 15.79
N ILE A 4 6.64 6.70 16.21
CA ILE A 4 7.32 5.50 16.69
C ILE A 4 6.63 4.95 17.97
N THR A 5 6.16 5.83 18.85
CA THR A 5 5.46 5.43 20.08
C THR A 5 4.09 4.84 19.77
N GLU A 6 3.37 5.40 18.80
CA GLU A 6 2.06 4.91 18.36
C GLU A 6 2.16 3.55 17.67
N LEU A 7 3.18 3.34 16.84
CA LEU A 7 3.46 2.04 16.20
C LEU A 7 3.86 0.97 17.23
N ALA A 8 4.66 1.32 18.25
CA ALA A 8 4.98 0.39 19.33
C ALA A 8 3.73 -0.04 20.12
N GLU A 9 2.84 0.90 20.43
CA GLU A 9 1.58 0.61 21.12
C GLU A 9 0.66 -0.28 20.26
N LEU A 10 0.62 -0.04 18.94
CA LEU A 10 -0.12 -0.88 17.99
C LEU A 10 0.40 -2.32 17.96
N HIS A 11 1.72 -2.53 17.99
CA HIS A 11 2.32 -3.87 18.09
C HIS A 11 1.94 -4.61 19.37
N ASP A 12 1.92 -3.92 20.50
CA ASP A 12 1.51 -4.50 21.77
C ASP A 12 0.04 -4.93 21.73
N LEU A 13 -0.83 -4.10 21.15
CA LEU A 13 -2.26 -4.38 21.00
C LEU A 13 -2.53 -5.58 20.09
N ILE A 14 -1.90 -5.66 18.90
CA ILE A 14 -2.09 -6.82 18.00
C ILE A 14 -1.49 -8.10 18.58
N GLY A 15 -0.37 -8.00 19.30
CA GLY A 15 0.19 -9.12 20.05
C GLY A 15 -0.77 -9.63 21.13
N GLY A 16 -1.43 -8.71 21.84
CA GLY A 16 -2.49 -9.01 22.79
C GLY A 16 -3.69 -9.70 22.14
N LEU A 17 -4.18 -9.18 21.00
CA LEU A 17 -5.28 -9.75 20.24
C LEU A 17 -4.99 -11.19 19.81
N ARG A 18 -3.81 -11.46 19.27
CA ARG A 18 -3.42 -12.82 18.83
C ARG A 18 -3.41 -13.82 19.99
N ARG A 19 -2.90 -13.43 21.16
CA ARG A 19 -2.95 -14.28 22.36
C ARG A 19 -4.39 -14.56 22.78
N CYS A 20 -5.25 -13.54 22.75
CA CYS A 20 -6.67 -13.68 23.08
C CYS A 20 -7.39 -14.63 22.10
N VAL A 21 -7.18 -14.44 20.79
CA VAL A 21 -7.75 -15.29 19.73
C VAL A 21 -7.27 -16.74 19.86
N THR A 22 -6.00 -16.95 20.20
CA THR A 22 -5.45 -18.30 20.44
C THR A 22 -6.12 -18.98 21.64
N ALA A 23 -6.30 -18.25 22.75
CA ALA A 23 -7.01 -18.74 23.91
C ALA A 23 -8.49 -19.04 23.61
N LEU A 24 -9.14 -18.22 22.78
CA LEU A 24 -10.50 -18.45 22.32
C LEU A 24 -10.60 -19.73 21.48
N LYS A 25 -9.69 -19.91 20.52
CA LYS A 25 -9.62 -21.13 19.70
C LYS A 25 -9.43 -22.39 20.55
N ALA A 26 -8.58 -22.34 21.58
CA ALA A 26 -8.38 -23.45 22.50
C ALA A 26 -9.65 -23.80 23.31
N ARG A 27 -10.48 -22.81 23.64
CA ARG A 27 -11.71 -22.98 24.44
C ARG A 27 -12.92 -23.42 23.61
N TYR A 28 -13.06 -22.88 22.41
CA TYR A 28 -14.27 -23.02 21.59
C TYR A 28 -14.08 -23.92 20.36
N GLY A 29 -12.85 -24.39 20.11
CA GLY A 29 -12.53 -25.31 19.03
C GLY A 29 -12.46 -24.66 17.65
N ASP A 30 -12.15 -25.48 16.64
CA ASP A 30 -11.87 -25.02 15.27
C ASP A 30 -13.15 -24.91 14.41
N THR A 31 -14.07 -24.05 14.82
CA THR A 31 -15.28 -23.77 14.04
C THR A 31 -14.99 -22.87 12.84
N PRO A 32 -15.84 -22.85 11.78
CA PRO A 32 -15.67 -21.92 10.67
C PRO A 32 -15.61 -20.45 11.11
N ALA A 33 -16.38 -20.05 12.13
CA ALA A 33 -16.34 -18.71 12.67
C ALA A 33 -15.01 -18.42 13.40
N MET A 34 -14.50 -19.38 14.17
CA MET A 34 -13.21 -19.25 14.84
C MET A 34 -12.06 -19.14 13.83
N ARG A 35 -12.10 -19.92 12.73
CA ARG A 35 -11.11 -19.81 11.65
C ARG A 35 -11.09 -18.42 11.00
N ARG A 36 -12.26 -17.80 10.79
CA ARG A 36 -12.34 -16.42 10.27
C ARG A 36 -11.67 -15.42 11.20
N ILE A 37 -11.97 -15.50 12.51
CA ILE A 37 -11.34 -14.61 13.50
C ILE A 37 -9.82 -14.75 13.53
N VAL A 38 -9.29 -15.97 13.39
CA VAL A 38 -7.84 -16.20 13.29
C VAL A 38 -7.28 -15.56 12.02
N ILE A 39 -7.92 -15.79 10.88
CA ILE A 39 -7.53 -15.20 9.58
C ILE A 39 -7.53 -13.67 9.66
N ASP A 40 -8.56 -13.08 10.27
CA ASP A 40 -8.67 -11.63 10.41
C ASP A 40 -7.56 -11.06 11.31
N ALA A 41 -7.23 -11.74 12.41
CA ALA A 41 -6.15 -11.32 13.30
C ALA A 41 -4.77 -11.42 12.63
N ASP A 42 -4.52 -12.49 11.85
CA ASP A 42 -3.28 -12.66 11.10
C ASP A 42 -3.18 -11.64 9.94
N ARG A 43 -4.30 -11.30 9.29
CA ARG A 43 -4.34 -10.27 8.26
C ARG A 43 -4.01 -8.88 8.83
N ILE A 44 -4.60 -8.51 9.96
CA ILE A 44 -4.30 -7.24 10.63
C ILE A 44 -2.81 -7.16 11.01
N LEU A 45 -2.22 -8.27 11.47
CA LEU A 45 -0.77 -8.30 11.73
C LEU A 45 0.03 -7.99 10.46
N GLY A 46 -0.28 -8.64 9.34
CA GLY A 46 0.40 -8.37 8.07
C GLY A 46 0.22 -6.94 7.59
N ASP A 47 -0.98 -6.36 7.76
CA ASP A 47 -1.24 -4.96 7.40
C ASP A 47 -0.41 -3.99 8.28
N ILE A 48 -0.17 -4.32 9.55
CA ILE A 48 0.70 -3.54 10.45
C ILE A 48 2.18 -3.67 10.06
N GLU A 49 2.65 -4.88 9.71
CA GLU A 49 4.01 -5.10 9.22
C GLU A 49 4.27 -4.31 7.92
N LEU A 50 3.27 -4.21 7.04
CA LEU A 50 3.35 -3.37 5.84
C LEU A 50 3.40 -1.88 6.19
N LEU A 51 2.59 -1.44 7.15
CA LEU A 51 2.60 -0.06 7.62
C LEU A 51 3.95 0.37 8.19
N ASP A 52 4.65 -0.53 8.89
CA ASP A 52 6.02 -0.28 9.38
C ASP A 52 7.01 -0.03 8.23
N ILE A 53 6.90 -0.82 7.16
CA ILE A 53 7.72 -0.65 5.96
C ILE A 53 7.43 0.72 5.34
N ASP A 54 6.15 1.02 5.10
CA ASP A 54 5.73 2.29 4.49
C ASP A 54 6.15 3.50 5.35
N ALA A 55 6.03 3.42 6.67
CA ALA A 55 6.45 4.46 7.60
C ALA A 55 7.97 4.67 7.55
N THR A 56 8.74 3.58 7.50
CA THR A 56 10.20 3.63 7.38
C THR A 56 10.63 4.24 6.05
N GLU A 57 10.03 3.81 4.94
CA GLU A 57 10.30 4.37 3.60
C GLU A 57 9.96 5.86 3.53
N LEU A 58 8.84 6.27 4.11
CA LEU A 58 8.42 7.67 4.14
C LEU A 58 9.39 8.53 4.96
N ASP A 59 9.86 8.04 6.10
CA ASP A 59 10.84 8.75 6.91
C ASP A 59 12.21 8.83 6.21
N LEU A 60 12.63 7.77 5.50
CA LEU A 60 13.81 7.82 4.63
C LEU A 60 13.66 8.85 3.50
N ALA A 61 12.51 8.90 2.84
CA ALA A 61 12.22 9.86 1.78
C ALA A 61 12.22 11.31 2.30
N ARG A 62 11.70 11.54 3.51
CA ARG A 62 11.77 12.84 4.19
C ARG A 62 13.21 13.22 4.54
N ALA A 63 13.99 12.27 5.06
CA ALA A 63 15.38 12.49 5.45
C ALA A 63 16.30 12.76 4.25
N ALA A 64 16.03 12.15 3.09
CA ALA A 64 16.74 12.41 1.84
C ALA A 64 16.54 13.85 1.32
N GLY A 65 15.58 14.60 1.89
CA GLY A 65 15.17 15.90 1.38
C GLY A 65 14.45 15.76 0.04
N HIS A 66 13.61 16.73 -0.32
CA HIS A 66 13.19 16.88 -1.71
C HIS A 66 14.41 17.37 -2.52
N ASP A 67 15.40 16.51 -2.74
CA ASP A 67 16.31 16.72 -3.86
C ASP A 67 15.44 16.50 -5.09
N SER A 68 14.78 17.57 -5.53
CA SER A 68 14.09 17.54 -6.81
C SER A 68 15.21 17.44 -7.84
N GLY A 69 15.63 16.21 -8.12
CA GLY A 69 16.64 15.92 -9.11
C GLY A 69 16.33 16.72 -10.37
N GLU A 70 17.39 17.07 -11.12
CA GLU A 70 17.32 17.96 -12.26
C GLU A 70 16.02 17.78 -13.06
N LYS A 71 15.12 18.76 -12.92
CA LYS A 71 13.81 18.69 -13.58
C LYS A 71 14.01 18.94 -15.06
N ILE A 72 13.80 17.92 -15.88
CA ILE A 72 13.80 18.08 -17.33
C ILE A 72 12.56 18.90 -17.69
N ARG A 73 12.78 20.11 -18.24
CA ARG A 73 11.68 20.96 -18.72
C ARG A 73 11.07 20.30 -19.96
N ILE A 74 9.81 19.90 -19.85
CA ILE A 74 9.00 19.49 -21.01
C ILE A 74 8.51 20.78 -21.69
N PRO A 75 8.80 20.99 -22.99
CA PRO A 75 8.30 22.16 -23.71
C PRO A 75 6.78 22.13 -23.88
N ASP A 76 6.11 23.26 -23.69
CA ASP A 76 4.67 23.44 -23.96
C ASP A 76 4.37 23.62 -25.47
N THR A 77 5.29 23.22 -26.35
CA THR A 77 5.11 23.32 -27.80
C THR A 77 4.42 22.06 -28.29
N ASP A 78 3.49 22.21 -29.24
CA ASP A 78 2.82 21.08 -29.87
C ASP A 78 3.84 20.10 -30.46
N TYR A 79 3.68 18.82 -30.13
CA TYR A 79 4.44 17.75 -30.77
C TYR A 79 4.01 17.62 -32.23
N ASN A 80 4.96 17.25 -33.10
CA ASN A 80 4.64 16.97 -34.49
C ASN A 80 3.58 15.85 -34.56
N ALA A 81 2.46 16.09 -35.24
CA ALA A 81 1.40 15.11 -35.42
C ALA A 81 1.89 13.80 -36.06
N GLU A 82 2.95 13.85 -36.87
CA GLU A 82 3.58 12.68 -37.46
C GLU A 82 4.18 11.71 -36.44
N PHE A 83 4.52 12.19 -35.23
CA PHE A 83 5.01 11.39 -34.12
C PHE A 83 3.97 10.37 -33.61
N TRP A 84 2.68 10.66 -33.81
CA TRP A 84 1.55 9.87 -33.29
C TRP A 84 0.91 8.95 -34.34
N ARG A 85 1.43 8.91 -35.57
CA ARG A 85 0.78 8.29 -36.74
C ARG A 85 0.49 6.80 -36.59
N ASP A 86 1.32 6.08 -35.84
CA ASP A 86 1.24 4.62 -35.70
C ASP A 86 0.86 4.19 -34.26
N VAL A 87 0.45 5.14 -33.41
CA VAL A 87 0.01 4.87 -32.02
C VAL A 87 -1.34 4.12 -31.97
N ASP A 88 -2.07 4.10 -33.07
CA ASP A 88 -3.38 3.43 -33.18
C ASP A 88 -3.29 1.92 -33.53
N ASP A 89 -2.11 1.31 -33.62
CA ASP A 89 -1.95 -0.13 -33.95
C ASP A 89 -2.61 -1.06 -32.89
N GLU A 90 -2.94 -0.54 -31.71
CA GLU A 90 -3.72 -1.26 -30.68
C GLU A 90 -5.25 -1.09 -30.80
N GLY A 91 -5.76 -0.34 -31.79
CA GLY A 91 -7.20 -0.31 -32.12
C GLY A 91 -8.12 0.32 -31.07
N VAL A 92 -7.62 1.22 -30.21
CA VAL A 92 -8.39 1.90 -29.16
C VAL A 92 -8.67 3.39 -29.43
N GLY A 93 -8.30 3.91 -30.61
CA GLY A 93 -8.64 5.24 -31.09
C GLY A 93 -10.03 5.28 -31.75
N GLY A 94 -10.94 6.10 -31.22
CA GLY A 94 -12.33 6.20 -31.69
C GLY A 94 -12.47 6.77 -33.10
N HIS A 95 -12.79 5.90 -34.08
CA HIS A 95 -13.27 6.33 -35.39
C HIS A 95 -14.67 6.95 -35.27
N SER A 96 -14.75 8.27 -35.15
CA SER A 96 -15.94 9.02 -35.54
C SER A 96 -16.05 9.00 -37.07
N ARG A 97 -16.93 8.15 -37.60
CA ARG A 97 -17.30 8.12 -39.01
C ARG A 97 -17.95 9.46 -39.41
N SER A 98 -17.45 10.03 -40.50
CA SER A 98 -18.20 10.92 -41.40
C SER A 98 -18.10 10.38 -42.82
#